data_AF-A0A3N2R1X1-F1
#
_entry.id   AF-A0A3N2R1X1-F1
#
_cell.length_a   1.000
_cell.length_b   1.000
_cell.length_c   1.000
_cell.angle_alpha   90.00
_cell.angle_beta   90.00
_cell.angle_gamma   90.00
#
_symmetry.space_group_name_H-M   'P 1'
#
loop_
_entity.id
_entity.type
_entity.pdbx_description
1 polymer ?
#
loop_
_entity_poly.entity_id
_entity_poly.type
_entity_poly.pdbx_seq_one_letter_code
_entity_poly.pdbx_strand_id
1 'polypeptide(L)'
;MEIDEDRLWMKRKRFVDGTTVLESLDGVTGLRITKVNAAGCNAFRVLALPSEEIVYWSFSRHKVNRFARGKAEELARPIELGAQLAKYPLDYDFGYSPGAYVIGGIVFGLMGFYGLITASAPTPSILLLGVSLFTLFQGFRASKYLNASQ
;
A
#
# COMPACT_ATOMS: atom_id res chain seq x y z
N MET A 1 19.91 7.05 31.91
CA MET A 1 19.68 6.66 30.51
C MET A 1 19.22 7.93 29.82
N GLU A 2 20.19 8.70 29.32
CA GLU A 2 19.94 10.03 28.75
C GLU A 2 19.37 9.82 27.35
N ILE A 3 18.10 10.18 27.19
CA ILE A 3 17.42 10.06 25.90
C ILE A 3 17.90 11.23 25.05
N ASP A 4 18.75 10.92 24.08
CA ASP A 4 19.30 11.88 23.12
C ASP A 4 18.16 12.49 22.27
N GLU A 5 17.68 13.67 22.70
CA GLU A 5 16.56 14.38 22.09
C GLU A 5 16.84 14.76 20.63
N ASP A 6 18.10 15.04 20.29
CA ASP A 6 18.52 15.38 18.93
C ASP A 6 18.37 14.19 17.99
N ARG A 7 18.69 12.98 18.48
CA ARG A 7 18.48 11.72 17.74
C ARG A 7 16.99 11.45 17.50
N LEU A 8 16.13 11.75 18.47
CA LEU A 8 14.67 11.63 18.34
C LEU A 8 14.08 12.65 17.36
N TRP A 9 14.58 13.90 17.35
CA TRP A 9 14.17 14.92 16.39
C TRP A 9 14.54 14.54 14.95
N MET A 10 15.76 14.04 14.74
CA MET A 10 16.23 13.55 13.44
C MET A 10 15.44 12.35 12.94
N LYS A 11 15.11 11.38 13.82
CA LYS A 11 14.23 10.24 13.49
C LYS A 11 12.83 10.71 13.10
N ARG A 12 12.23 11.62 13.88
CA ARG A 12 10.90 12.18 13.59
C ARG A 12 10.85 12.88 12.24
N LYS A 13 11.85 13.71 11.92
CA LYS A 13 11.93 14.43 10.65
C LYS A 13 12.06 13.48 9.45
N ARG A 14 12.88 12.44 9.56
CA ARG A 14 13.02 11.40 8.52
C ARG A 14 11.73 10.61 8.29
N PHE A 15 10.96 10.34 9.35
CA PHE A 15 9.68 9.67 9.22
C PHE A 15 8.61 10.56 8.55
N VAL A 16 8.68 11.88 8.72
CA VAL A 16 7.82 12.84 7.97
C VAL A 16 8.10 12.76 6.46
N ASP A 17 9.36 12.56 6.06
CA ASP A 17 9.75 12.30 4.68
C ASP A 17 9.44 10.85 4.22
N GLY A 18 8.75 10.08 5.06
CA GLY A 18 8.24 8.75 4.78
C GLY A 18 9.29 7.63 4.84
N THR A 19 10.53 7.92 5.25
CA THR A 19 11.62 6.94 5.22
C THR A 19 12.54 7.06 6.45
N THR A 20 12.57 6.05 7.31
CA THR A 20 13.57 5.95 8.40
C THR A 20 14.80 5.21 7.87
N VAL A 21 16.00 5.69 8.20
CA VAL A 21 17.26 5.03 7.83
C VAL A 21 17.42 3.76 8.64
N LEU A 22 17.36 2.60 7.97
CA LEU A 22 17.47 1.30 8.61
C LEU A 22 18.82 1.06 9.31
N GLU A 23 19.91 1.63 8.81
CA GLU A 23 21.24 1.55 9.43
C GLU A 23 21.30 2.19 10.82
N SER A 24 20.33 3.04 11.16
CA SER A 24 20.21 3.63 12.50
C SER A 24 19.47 2.74 13.50
N LEU A 25 19.00 1.57 13.06
CA LEU A 25 18.26 0.61 13.86
C LEU A 25 19.20 -0.55 14.21
N ASP A 26 19.75 -0.52 15.42
CA ASP A 26 20.53 -1.64 15.93
C ASP A 26 19.65 -2.89 16.07
N GLY A 27 20.16 -4.03 15.63
CA GLY A 27 19.54 -5.34 15.85
C GLY A 27 18.39 -5.69 14.91
N VAL A 28 18.27 -5.06 13.73
CA VAL A 28 17.24 -5.45 12.74
C VAL A 28 17.49 -6.86 12.23
N THR A 29 16.53 -7.76 12.49
CA THR A 29 16.59 -9.17 12.08
C THR A 29 15.76 -9.46 10.83
N GLY A 30 14.81 -8.58 10.50
CA GLY A 30 13.89 -8.76 9.38
C GLY A 30 13.04 -7.53 9.12
N LEU A 31 12.34 -7.54 7.99
CA LEU A 31 11.36 -6.52 7.62
C LEU A 31 9.97 -7.14 7.60
N ARG A 32 8.95 -6.44 8.11
CA ARG A 32 7.56 -6.88 8.02
C ARG A 32 6.70 -5.87 7.27
N ILE A 33 6.06 -6.30 6.20
CA ILE A 33 5.08 -5.48 5.48
C ILE A 33 3.71 -5.69 6.11
N THR A 34 3.06 -4.61 6.53
CA THR A 34 1.70 -4.65 7.06
C THR A 34 0.80 -3.70 6.31
N LYS A 35 -0.48 -4.05 6.28
CA LYS A 35 -1.55 -3.19 5.77
C LYS A 35 -2.14 -2.40 6.92
N VAL A 36 -2.42 -1.12 6.69
CA VAL A 36 -3.10 -0.21 7.61
C VAL A 36 -4.23 0.50 6.90
N ASN A 37 -5.26 0.89 7.64
CA ASN A 37 -6.32 1.76 7.12
C ASN A 37 -5.95 3.21 7.47
N ALA A 38 -5.80 4.05 6.46
CA ALA A 38 -5.53 5.47 6.63
C ALA A 38 -6.62 6.26 5.89
N ALA A 39 -7.46 6.98 6.65
CA ALA A 39 -8.55 7.81 6.13
C ALA A 39 -9.52 7.06 5.17
N GLY A 40 -9.83 5.79 5.47
CA GLY A 40 -10.73 4.98 4.64
C GLY A 40 -10.06 4.31 3.44
N CYS A 41 -8.79 4.59 3.19
CA CYS A 41 -7.98 3.98 2.13
C CYS A 41 -7.01 2.93 2.69
N ASN A 42 -6.69 1.94 1.86
CA ASN A 42 -5.59 1.03 2.17
C ASN A 42 -4.25 1.77 2.06
N ALA A 43 -3.47 1.73 3.12
CA ALA A 43 -2.06 2.07 3.12
C ALA A 43 -1.23 0.88 3.59
N PHE A 44 0.06 0.93 3.30
CA PHE A 44 1.01 -0.14 3.56
C PHE A 44 2.22 0.45 4.25
N ARG A 45 2.79 -0.29 5.18
CA ARG A 45 3.98 0.13 5.91
C ARG A 45 4.95 -1.02 6.08
N VAL A 46 6.24 -0.68 6.14
CA VAL A 46 7.33 -1.59 6.47
C VAL A 46 7.71 -1.33 7.92
N LEU A 47 7.79 -2.41 8.70
CA LEU A 47 8.25 -2.43 10.07
C LEU A 47 9.62 -3.10 10.12
N ALA A 48 10.54 -2.56 10.91
CA ALA A 48 11.78 -3.24 11.25
C ALA A 48 11.55 -4.17 12.44
N LEU A 49 11.93 -5.44 12.32
CA LEU A 49 11.84 -6.42 13.40
C LEU A 49 13.15 -6.48 14.20
N PRO A 50 13.11 -6.71 15.53
CA PRO A 50 11.91 -6.96 16.35
C PRO A 50 11.27 -5.70 16.94
N SER A 51 11.86 -4.51 16.77
CA SER A 51 11.39 -3.27 17.41
C SER A 51 10.02 -2.79 16.93
N GLU A 52 9.54 -3.32 15.81
CA GLU A 52 8.32 -2.91 15.09
C GLU A 52 8.32 -1.41 14.73
N GLU A 53 9.50 -0.80 14.61
CA GLU A 53 9.63 0.60 14.22
C GLU A 53 9.22 0.75 12.74
N ILE A 54 8.39 1.75 12.44
CA ILE A 54 7.95 1.99 11.07
C ILE A 54 9.11 2.66 10.30
N VAL A 55 9.58 1.99 9.26
CA VAL A 55 10.72 2.45 8.45
C VAL A 55 10.31 3.02 7.11
N TYR A 56 9.14 2.64 6.60
CA TYR A 56 8.59 3.20 5.37
C TYR A 56 7.08 3.04 5.35
N TRP A 57 6.36 3.95 4.69
CA TRP A 57 4.93 3.77 4.44
C TRP A 57 4.48 4.44 3.14
N SER A 58 3.44 3.90 2.51
CA SER A 58 2.82 4.48 1.32
C SER A 58 1.42 3.93 1.10
N PHE A 59 0.57 4.69 0.39
CA PHE A 59 -0.69 4.18 -0.15
C PHE A 59 -0.50 3.18 -1.31
N SER A 60 0.69 3.17 -1.92
CA SER A 60 1.02 2.25 -3.02
C SER A 60 1.74 1.01 -2.49
N ARG A 61 1.09 -0.16 -2.63
CA ARG A 61 1.72 -1.45 -2.28
C ARG A 61 2.97 -1.72 -3.11
N HIS A 62 2.96 -1.40 -4.41
CA HIS A 62 4.15 -1.48 -5.27
C HIS A 62 5.36 -0.75 -4.70
N LYS A 63 5.18 0.50 -4.23
CA LYS A 63 6.28 1.29 -3.64
C LYS A 63 6.82 0.64 -2.38
N VAL A 64 5.93 0.14 -1.52
CA VAL A 64 6.30 -0.56 -0.28
C VAL A 64 7.03 -1.87 -0.56
N ASN A 65 6.55 -2.69 -1.49
CA ASN A 65 7.20 -3.92 -1.89
C ASN A 65 8.60 -3.65 -2.47
N ARG A 66 8.72 -2.65 -3.36
CA ARG A 66 10.00 -2.24 -3.94
C ARG A 66 10.99 -1.79 -2.86
N PHE A 67 10.55 -0.95 -1.93
CA PHE A 67 11.40 -0.49 -0.82
C PHE A 67 11.85 -1.67 0.06
N ALA A 68 10.92 -2.55 0.45
CA ALA A 68 11.21 -3.69 1.28
C ALA A 68 12.19 -4.66 0.61
N ARG A 69 12.03 -4.98 -0.68
CA ARG A 69 12.99 -5.80 -1.43
C ARG A 69 14.37 -5.18 -1.48
N GLY A 70 14.47 -3.91 -1.89
CA GLY A 70 15.76 -3.23 -1.97
C GLY A 70 16.52 -3.25 -0.64
N LYS A 71 15.83 -3.00 0.48
CA LYS A 71 16.44 -3.03 1.81
C LYS A 71 16.70 -4.42 2.35
N ALA A 72 15.86 -5.41 2.01
CA ALA A 72 16.09 -6.80 2.38
C ALA A 72 17.33 -7.37 1.66
N GLU A 73 17.50 -7.05 0.38
CA GLU A 73 18.68 -7.43 -0.41
C GLU A 73 19.95 -6.78 0.13
N GLU A 74 19.92 -5.47 0.39
CA GLU A 74 21.04 -4.71 0.95
C GLU A 74 21.50 -5.25 2.33
N LEU A 75 20.55 -5.65 3.18
CA LEU A 75 20.82 -6.12 4.54
C LEU A 75 20.91 -7.64 4.66
N ALA A 76 20.69 -8.39 3.58
CA ALA A 76 20.53 -9.84 3.57
C ALA A 76 19.54 -10.36 4.63
N ARG A 77 18.39 -9.68 4.78
CA ARG A 77 17.35 -9.99 5.78
C ARG A 77 16.05 -10.48 5.15
N PRO A 78 15.30 -11.36 5.84
CA PRO A 78 14.01 -11.83 5.34
C PRO A 78 12.94 -10.74 5.37
N ILE A 79 11.95 -10.88 4.48
CA ILE A 79 10.73 -10.09 4.47
C ILE A 79 9.56 -10.98 4.89
N GLU A 80 8.86 -10.56 5.93
CA GLU A 80 7.61 -11.15 6.39
C GLU A 80 6.40 -10.34 5.90
N LEU A 81 5.31 -11.02 5.59
CA LEU A 81 4.02 -10.40 5.31
C LEU A 81 3.12 -10.52 6.54
N GLY A 82 2.53 -9.41 6.98
CA GLY A 82 1.54 -9.43 8.05
C GLY A 82 0.30 -10.25 7.67
N ALA A 83 -0.45 -10.71 8.66
CA ALA A 83 -1.59 -11.62 8.49
C ALA A 83 -2.61 -11.19 7.42
N GLN A 84 -2.87 -9.88 7.29
CA GLN A 84 -3.81 -9.34 6.31
C GLN A 84 -3.32 -9.46 4.85
N LEU A 85 -2.00 -9.60 4.67
CA LEU A 85 -1.33 -9.71 3.39
C LEU A 85 -0.84 -11.13 3.09
N ALA A 86 -0.82 -12.03 4.08
CA ALA A 86 -0.31 -13.40 3.95
C ALA A 86 -0.96 -14.23 2.83
N LYS A 87 -2.21 -13.90 2.46
CA LYS A 87 -2.93 -14.52 1.33
C LYS A 87 -2.44 -14.08 -0.06
N TYR A 88 -1.51 -13.13 -0.13
CA TYR A 88 -0.99 -12.58 -1.37
C TYR A 88 0.53 -12.69 -1.39
N PRO A 89 1.14 -13.08 -2.53
CA PRO A 89 2.60 -13.11 -2.63
C PRO A 89 3.18 -11.70 -2.48
N LEU A 90 4.48 -11.63 -2.14
CA LEU A 90 5.21 -10.36 -2.07
C LEU A 90 5.16 -9.61 -3.41
N ASP A 91 5.11 -10.35 -4.52
CA ASP A 91 5.06 -9.77 -5.88
C ASP A 91 3.69 -9.21 -6.27
N TYR A 92 2.66 -9.46 -5.46
CA TYR A 92 1.38 -8.81 -5.64
C TYR A 92 1.46 -7.33 -5.25
N ASP A 93 1.44 -6.46 -6.25
CA ASP A 93 1.66 -5.02 -6.10
C ASP A 93 0.37 -4.20 -5.93
N PHE A 94 -0.79 -4.85 -5.91
CA PHE A 94 -2.07 -4.14 -5.87
C PHE A 94 -2.56 -3.87 -4.44
N GLY A 95 -3.21 -2.72 -4.26
CA GLY A 95 -3.67 -2.26 -2.96
C GLY A 95 -4.94 -2.94 -2.46
N TYR A 96 -5.75 -3.49 -3.37
CA TYR A 96 -7.02 -4.16 -3.07
C TYR A 96 -7.06 -5.53 -3.71
N SER A 97 -7.96 -6.41 -3.25
CA SER A 97 -8.20 -7.68 -3.91
C SER A 97 -8.83 -7.47 -5.29
N PRO A 98 -8.70 -8.42 -6.23
CA PRO A 98 -9.33 -8.27 -7.54
C PRO A 98 -10.84 -8.08 -7.45
N GLY A 99 -11.50 -8.82 -6.54
CA GLY A 99 -12.94 -8.68 -6.30
C GLY A 99 -13.33 -7.29 -5.77
N ALA A 100 -12.51 -6.68 -4.91
CA ALA A 100 -12.79 -5.32 -4.41
C ALA A 100 -12.69 -4.26 -5.52
N TYR A 101 -11.75 -4.42 -6.46
CA TYR A 101 -11.67 -3.57 -7.65
C TYR A 101 -12.91 -3.73 -8.56
N VAL A 102 -13.38 -4.95 -8.76
CA VAL A 102 -14.59 -5.23 -9.55
C VAL A 102 -15.82 -4.58 -8.92
N ILE A 103 -16.04 -4.80 -7.62
CA ILE A 103 -17.16 -4.21 -6.88
C ILE A 103 -17.09 -2.68 -6.95
N GLY A 104 -15.92 -2.08 -6.69
CA GLY A 104 -15.73 -0.64 -6.79
C GLY A 104 -16.08 -0.10 -8.18
N GLY A 105 -15.65 -0.80 -9.23
CA GLY A 105 -15.97 -0.44 -10.61
C GLY A 105 -17.45 -0.47 -10.92
N ILE A 106 -18.17 -1.50 -10.47
CA ILE A 106 -19.64 -1.58 -10.63
C ILE A 106 -20.31 -0.41 -9.90
N VAL A 107 -19.94 -0.13 -8.65
CA VAL A 107 -20.51 0.96 -7.84
C VAL A 107 -20.31 2.32 -8.53
N PHE A 108 -19.07 2.65 -8.92
CA PHE A 108 -18.80 3.91 -9.61
C PHE A 108 -19.48 3.99 -10.97
N GLY A 109 -19.62 2.85 -11.67
CA GLY A 109 -20.30 2.77 -12.96
C GLY A 109 -21.79 3.10 -12.83
N LEU A 110 -22.47 2.47 -11.87
CA LEU A 110 -23.88 2.73 -11.58
C LEU A 110 -24.12 4.18 -11.14
N MET A 111 -23.27 4.72 -10.26
CA MET A 111 -23.38 6.12 -9.83
C MET A 111 -23.14 7.10 -10.99
N GLY A 112 -22.14 6.82 -11.83
CA GLY A 112 -21.87 7.61 -13.03
C GLY A 112 -23.03 7.57 -14.03
N PHE A 113 -23.60 6.38 -14.28
CA PHE A 113 -24.74 6.23 -15.18
C PHE A 113 -26.00 6.92 -14.66
N TYR A 114 -26.31 6.75 -13.37
CA TYR A 114 -27.42 7.46 -12.71
C TYR A 114 -27.23 8.98 -12.81
N GLY A 115 -26.03 9.47 -12.55
CA GLY A 115 -25.69 10.88 -12.68
C GLY A 115 -25.82 11.40 -14.11
N LEU A 116 -25.53 10.60 -15.15
CA LEU A 116 -25.72 11.05 -16.55
C LEU A 116 -27.20 11.29 -16.89
N ILE A 117 -28.10 10.49 -16.32
CA ILE A 117 -29.54 10.58 -16.60
C ILE A 117 -30.22 11.68 -15.77
N THR A 118 -29.68 11.98 -14.59
CA THR A 118 -30.33 12.85 -13.60
C THR A 118 -29.67 14.22 -13.45
N ALA A 119 -28.40 14.39 -13.81
CA ALA A 119 -27.68 15.63 -13.57
C ALA A 119 -27.83 16.63 -14.72
N SER A 120 -27.95 17.91 -14.37
CA SER A 120 -27.86 19.03 -15.31
C SER A 120 -26.43 19.28 -15.80
N ALA A 121 -25.42 18.79 -15.07
CA ALA A 121 -24.00 18.86 -15.44
C ALA A 121 -23.39 17.44 -15.46
N PRO A 122 -23.01 16.90 -16.64
CA PRO A 122 -22.59 15.51 -16.75
C PRO A 122 -21.14 15.24 -16.30
N THR A 123 -20.35 16.28 -16.01
CA THR A 123 -18.90 16.15 -15.76
C THR A 123 -18.56 15.19 -14.60
N PRO A 124 -19.19 15.28 -13.41
CA PRO A 124 -18.92 14.33 -12.32
C PRO A 124 -19.28 12.89 -12.70
N SER A 125 -20.37 12.72 -13.44
CA SER A 125 -20.86 11.44 -13.93
C SER A 125 -19.88 10.78 -14.90
N ILE A 126 -19.32 11.55 -15.83
CA ILE A 126 -18.27 11.09 -16.76
C ILE A 126 -17.01 10.68 -15.99
N LEU A 127 -16.63 11.44 -14.97
CA LEU A 127 -15.46 11.15 -14.14
C LEU A 127 -15.65 9.83 -13.36
N LEU A 128 -16.85 9.60 -12.81
CA LEU A 128 -17.21 8.34 -12.15
C LEU A 128 -17.18 7.15 -13.11
N LEU A 129 -17.64 7.32 -14.35
CA LEU A 129 -17.51 6.28 -15.39
C LEU A 129 -16.04 6.00 -15.74
N GLY A 130 -15.21 7.04 -15.82
CA GLY A 130 -13.77 6.88 -15.99
C GLY A 130 -13.12 6.11 -14.84
N VAL A 131 -13.47 6.44 -13.59
CA VAL A 131 -13.01 5.70 -12.39
C VAL A 131 -13.52 4.26 -12.39
N SER A 132 -14.75 4.02 -12.84
CA SER A 132 -15.32 2.69 -13.00
C SER A 132 -14.49 1.82 -13.96
N LEU A 133 -14.22 2.32 -15.17
CA LEU A 133 -13.40 1.61 -16.15
C LEU A 133 -11.98 1.36 -15.63
N PHE A 134 -11.36 2.37 -15.00
CA PHE A 134 -10.04 2.23 -14.40
C PHE A 134 -10.01 1.16 -13.30
N THR A 135 -10.99 1.15 -12.39
CA THR A 135 -11.06 0.17 -11.30
C THR A 135 -11.33 -1.24 -11.82
N LEU A 136 -12.21 -1.43 -12.80
CA LEU A 136 -12.42 -2.72 -13.47
C LEU A 136 -11.14 -3.22 -14.14
N PHE A 137 -10.42 -2.35 -14.84
CA PHE A 137 -9.14 -2.69 -15.47
C PHE A 137 -8.09 -3.12 -14.45
N GLN A 138 -8.00 -2.43 -13.31
CA GLN A 138 -7.12 -2.81 -12.21
C GLN A 138 -7.52 -4.17 -11.60
N GLY A 139 -8.82 -4.45 -11.50
CA GLY A 139 -9.35 -5.76 -11.08
C GLY A 139 -8.92 -6.88 -12.03
N PHE A 140 -9.04 -6.68 -13.35
CA PHE A 140 -8.59 -7.64 -14.35
C PHE A 140 -7.08 -7.92 -14.24
N ARG A 141 -6.26 -6.86 -14.15
CA ARG A 141 -4.81 -7.00 -13.97
C ARG A 141 -4.46 -7.76 -12.69
N ALA A 142 -5.14 -7.44 -11.59
CA ALA A 142 -4.95 -8.09 -10.31
C ALA A 142 -5.32 -9.58 -10.33
N SER A 143 -6.42 -9.95 -10.99
CA SER A 143 -6.83 -11.35 -11.18
C SER A 143 -5.82 -12.12 -12.02
N LYS A 144 -5.41 -11.54 -13.17
CA LYS A 144 -4.41 -12.17 -14.04
C LYS A 144 -3.10 -12.42 -13.30
N TYR A 145 -2.70 -11.49 -12.44
CA TYR A 145 -1.49 -11.62 -11.64
C TYR A 145 -1.58 -12.81 -10.67
N LEU A 146 -2.67 -12.92 -9.91
CA LEU A 146 -2.84 -14.02 -8.95
C LEU A 146 -2.91 -15.38 -9.64
N ASN A 147 -3.64 -15.47 -10.74
CA ASN A 147 -3.77 -16.72 -11.51
C ASN A 147 -2.45 -17.16 -12.15
N ALA A 148 -1.51 -16.23 -12.42
CA ALA A 148 -0.19 -16.55 -12.96
C ALA A 148 0.84 -16.93 -11.86
N SER A 149 0.52 -16.67 -10.60
CA SER A 149 1.37 -16.97 -9.44
C SER A 149 0.99 -18.25 -8.69
N GLN A 150 -0.05 -18.95 -9.15
CA GLN A 150 -0.50 -20.26 -8.67
C GLN A 150 0.01 -21.36 -9.59
#